data_AF-A0A330ML50-F1
#
_entry.id   AF-A0A330ML50-F1
#
_cell.length_a   1.000
_cell.length_b   1.000
_cell.length_c   1.000
_cell.angle_alpha   90.00
_cell.angle_beta   90.00
_cell.angle_gamma   90.00
#
_symmetry.space_group_name_H-M   'P 1'
#
loop_
_entity.id
_entity.type
_entity.pdbx_description
1 polymer ?
#
loop_
_entity_poly.entity_id
_entity_poly.type
_entity_poly.pdbx_seq_one_letter_code
_entity_poly.pdbx_strand_id
1 'polypeptide(L)'
;MKNLKVATAIVAMAFVSLTTMSCRDTKKEDLHDDGMHSEMPEEGNHDDSMMNHENSMMDENDSIMNHDTSMMDHNNTDRSNTVMDSKMQNSDAKQVVADYMALKDALVATNKEDAAKAGKKLESTLKGFNVSSYSAEQQKELKDIIEDAMEHAEHIGKSEMDHQREHFKILSKDITDMVAITGTETTLYQQFCPMYDGGSAWLSRSKDIKNPYYGSKMLNCGKVEKEIN
;
A
#
# COMPACT_ATOMS: atom_id res chain seq x y z
N MET A 1 12.20 15.57 52.78
CA MET A 1 10.98 16.42 52.88
C MET A 1 11.40 17.85 53.16
N LYS A 2 11.23 18.77 52.19
CA LYS A 2 11.07 20.22 52.36
C LYS A 2 10.92 20.90 50.97
N ASN A 3 9.65 21.21 50.69
CA ASN A 3 9.14 22.44 50.07
C ASN A 3 9.36 22.70 48.58
N LEU A 4 8.42 22.14 47.80
CA LEU A 4 8.03 22.50 46.44
C LEU A 4 7.40 23.91 46.43
N LYS A 5 7.98 24.87 45.70
CA LYS A 5 7.33 26.15 45.39
C LYS A 5 6.73 26.06 44.00
N VAL A 6 5.41 25.86 43.94
CA VAL A 6 4.61 25.93 42.73
C VAL A 6 4.28 27.40 42.48
N ALA A 7 4.81 27.97 41.39
CA ALA A 7 4.44 29.31 40.93
C ALA A 7 3.38 29.17 39.84
N THR A 8 2.12 29.36 40.23
CA THR A 8 0.96 29.40 39.33
C THR A 8 0.94 30.77 38.65
N ALA A 9 1.29 30.83 37.37
CA ALA A 9 1.10 32.01 36.55
C ALA A 9 -0.24 31.89 35.78
N ILE A 10 -1.23 32.63 36.24
CA ILE A 10 -2.50 32.91 35.54
C ILE A 10 -2.29 34.22 34.75
N VAL A 11 -3.01 34.38 33.63
CA VAL A 11 -3.32 35.61 32.84
C VAL A 11 -2.88 35.44 31.38
N ALA A 12 -3.68 35.66 30.33
CA ALA A 12 -5.11 35.86 30.15
C ALA A 12 -5.42 35.55 28.66
N MET A 13 -6.52 34.86 28.38
CA MET A 13 -7.02 34.64 27.01
C MET A 13 -7.69 35.92 26.50
N ALA A 14 -7.11 36.54 25.47
CA ALA A 14 -7.77 37.58 24.71
C ALA A 14 -8.66 36.93 23.64
N PHE A 15 -9.98 36.96 23.88
CA PHE A 15 -10.99 36.67 22.86
C PHE A 15 -11.06 37.86 21.89
N VAL A 16 -10.57 37.68 20.66
CA VAL A 16 -10.86 38.61 19.57
C VAL A 16 -12.13 38.10 18.88
N SER A 17 -13.20 38.88 19.07
CA SER A 17 -14.52 38.69 18.49
C SER A 17 -14.51 38.78 16.96
N LEU A 18 -15.16 37.81 16.31
CA LEU A 18 -15.56 37.87 14.90
C LEU A 18 -16.52 39.05 14.67
N THR A 19 -16.21 39.88 13.67
CA THR A 19 -17.17 40.82 13.08
C THR A 19 -17.73 40.22 11.79
N THR A 20 -19.01 39.86 11.81
CA THR A 20 -19.81 39.60 10.61
C THR A 20 -20.48 40.90 10.15
N MET A 21 -20.17 41.37 8.94
CA MET A 21 -20.98 42.32 8.16
C MET A 21 -21.37 41.58 6.88
N SER A 22 -22.62 41.12 6.71
CA SER A 22 -23.85 41.82 6.29
C SER A 22 -23.88 42.23 4.81
N CYS A 23 -24.92 41.74 4.13
CA CYS A 23 -25.21 41.66 2.69
C CYS A 23 -25.46 43.01 1.98
N ARG A 24 -25.34 43.05 0.62
CA ARG A 24 -26.51 43.18 -0.30
C ARG A 24 -26.20 43.07 -1.82
N ASP A 25 -27.03 42.25 -2.47
CA ASP A 25 -27.55 42.12 -3.86
C ASP A 25 -27.00 42.91 -5.06
N THR A 26 -26.81 42.24 -6.21
CA THR A 26 -27.72 42.34 -7.39
C THR A 26 -27.47 41.32 -8.53
N LYS A 27 -28.54 40.58 -8.87
CA LYS A 27 -28.99 39.94 -10.14
C LYS A 27 -28.07 39.85 -11.39
N LYS A 28 -28.02 38.63 -11.97
CA LYS A 28 -28.59 38.20 -13.27
C LYS A 28 -28.41 36.68 -13.40
N GLU A 29 -29.48 35.87 -13.36
CA GLU A 29 -30.22 35.36 -14.53
C GLU A 29 -29.29 34.84 -15.64
N ASP A 30 -29.15 33.52 -15.74
CA ASP A 30 -29.25 32.80 -16.99
C ASP A 30 -29.77 31.38 -16.74
N LEU A 31 -30.80 31.05 -17.52
CA LEU A 31 -31.50 29.78 -17.60
C LEU A 31 -30.68 28.79 -18.45
N HIS A 32 -30.63 27.53 -18.02
CA HIS A 32 -30.67 26.38 -18.92
C HIS A 32 -31.26 25.21 -18.14
N ASP A 33 -32.57 25.07 -18.27
CA ASP A 33 -33.30 23.82 -18.12
C ASP A 33 -33.32 23.19 -19.51
N ASP A 34 -32.82 21.97 -19.64
CA ASP A 34 -33.24 21.05 -20.69
C ASP A 34 -32.99 19.63 -20.19
N GLY A 35 -34.09 18.98 -19.81
CA GLY A 35 -34.12 17.59 -19.40
C GLY A 35 -33.77 16.64 -20.54
N MET A 36 -32.95 15.63 -20.25
CA MET A 36 -32.75 14.51 -21.17
C MET A 36 -33.74 13.39 -20.84
N HIS A 37 -34.71 13.25 -21.73
CA HIS A 37 -35.65 12.14 -21.83
C HIS A 37 -34.97 10.93 -22.47
N SER A 38 -35.28 9.74 -21.95
CA SER A 38 -34.90 8.44 -22.51
C SER A 38 -35.57 8.21 -23.87
N GLU A 39 -34.81 7.81 -24.89
CA GLU A 39 -35.29 6.95 -25.97
C GLU A 39 -34.17 6.01 -26.44
N MET A 40 -34.48 4.71 -26.46
CA MET A 40 -33.68 3.65 -27.08
C MET A 40 -33.87 3.65 -28.60
N PRO A 41 -32.94 3.07 -29.35
CA PRO A 41 -33.34 2.33 -30.54
C PRO A 41 -32.82 0.89 -30.55
N GLU A 42 -33.72 0.04 -31.05
CA GLU A 42 -33.56 -1.36 -31.43
C GLU A 42 -32.83 -1.52 -32.78
N GLU A 43 -32.23 -2.70 -32.95
CA GLU A 43 -32.06 -3.48 -34.19
C GLU A 43 -31.09 -2.99 -35.30
N GLY A 44 -30.13 -3.85 -35.63
CA GLY A 44 -29.28 -3.75 -36.81
C GLY A 44 -28.16 -4.80 -36.83
N ASN A 45 -28.49 -6.00 -37.33
CA ASN A 45 -27.59 -7.10 -37.71
C ASN A 45 -26.26 -6.65 -38.34
N HIS A 46 -25.16 -7.40 -38.11
CA HIS A 46 -24.39 -7.99 -39.21
C HIS A 46 -23.47 -9.14 -38.72
N ASP A 47 -23.67 -10.26 -39.39
CA ASP A 47 -22.93 -11.51 -39.60
C ASP A 47 -21.39 -11.42 -39.53
N ASP A 48 -20.74 -12.40 -38.89
CA ASP A 48 -19.64 -13.15 -39.53
C ASP A 48 -19.14 -14.35 -38.67
N SER A 49 -19.39 -15.55 -39.21
CA SER A 49 -18.53 -16.74 -39.21
C SER A 49 -17.92 -17.28 -37.90
N MET A 50 -18.57 -18.30 -37.33
CA MET A 50 -17.89 -19.35 -36.56
C MET A 50 -17.83 -20.63 -37.42
N MET A 51 -16.64 -20.96 -37.93
CA MET A 51 -16.37 -22.27 -38.50
C MET A 51 -16.03 -23.26 -37.38
N ASN A 52 -16.87 -24.29 -37.27
CA ASN A 52 -16.57 -25.53 -36.58
C ASN A 52 -15.42 -26.27 -37.27
N HIS A 53 -14.55 -26.89 -36.47
CA HIS A 53 -13.87 -28.11 -36.90
C HIS A 53 -13.80 -29.07 -35.71
N GLU A 54 -14.77 -29.98 -35.66
CA GLU A 54 -14.53 -31.32 -35.14
C GLU A 54 -13.59 -32.03 -36.12
N ASN A 55 -12.63 -32.80 -35.59
CA ASN A 55 -12.24 -34.03 -36.24
C ASN A 55 -11.87 -35.07 -35.17
N SER A 56 -12.32 -36.27 -35.47
CA SER A 56 -12.42 -37.42 -34.59
C SER A 56 -11.36 -38.47 -34.95
N MET A 57 -11.06 -39.34 -33.97
CA MET A 57 -10.80 -40.78 -34.09
C MET A 57 -9.40 -41.38 -34.42
N MET A 58 -9.04 -42.32 -33.51
CA MET A 58 -8.40 -43.65 -33.69
C MET A 58 -6.87 -43.70 -33.95
N ASP A 59 -6.06 -44.62 -33.41
CA ASP A 59 -6.31 -45.94 -32.80
C ASP A 59 -5.11 -46.43 -31.94
N GLU A 60 -5.33 -47.53 -31.22
CA GLU A 60 -4.49 -48.27 -30.27
C GLU A 60 -3.07 -48.70 -30.73
N ASN A 61 -2.15 -48.89 -29.77
CA ASN A 61 -1.47 -50.18 -29.61
C ASN A 61 -0.84 -50.37 -28.21
N ASP A 62 -0.98 -51.59 -27.76
CA ASP A 62 -0.71 -52.25 -26.48
C ASP A 62 0.80 -52.40 -26.15
N SER A 63 1.14 -52.44 -24.85
CA SER A 63 2.05 -53.42 -24.23
C SER A 63 2.58 -52.97 -22.86
N ILE A 64 2.12 -53.68 -21.85
CA ILE A 64 2.67 -53.79 -20.50
C ILE A 64 4.04 -54.51 -20.55
N MET A 65 5.09 -53.92 -19.97
CA MET A 65 6.22 -54.66 -19.38
C MET A 65 6.76 -53.93 -18.14
N ASN A 66 6.72 -54.63 -17.00
CA ASN A 66 7.44 -54.33 -15.76
C ASN A 66 8.80 -55.04 -15.76
N HIS A 67 9.69 -54.61 -14.84
CA HIS A 67 11.10 -55.01 -14.60
C HIS A 67 12.10 -54.32 -15.55
N ASP A 68 13.21 -53.74 -15.12
CA ASP A 68 13.99 -53.94 -13.90
C ASP A 68 14.84 -52.69 -13.60
N THR A 69 14.97 -52.41 -12.31
CA THR A 69 16.03 -51.66 -11.64
C THR A 69 17.42 -51.83 -12.26
N SER A 70 18.00 -50.75 -12.78
CA SER A 70 19.35 -50.26 -12.41
C SER A 70 19.80 -49.15 -13.36
N MET A 71 19.78 -47.89 -12.93
CA MET A 71 20.75 -46.89 -13.40
C MET A 71 21.09 -45.96 -12.25
N MET A 72 22.39 -45.96 -11.91
CA MET A 72 23.03 -44.93 -11.11
C MET A 72 22.84 -43.59 -11.82
N ASP A 73 22.33 -42.59 -11.11
CA ASP A 73 22.56 -41.20 -11.49
C ASP A 73 22.99 -40.39 -10.28
N HIS A 74 24.11 -39.73 -10.46
CA HIS A 74 24.64 -38.72 -9.57
C HIS A 74 23.73 -37.50 -9.66
N ASN A 75 23.22 -37.01 -8.54
CA ASN A 75 23.24 -35.57 -8.37
C ASN A 75 23.31 -35.16 -6.92
N ASN A 76 24.49 -34.63 -6.61
CA ASN A 76 24.71 -33.58 -5.64
C ASN A 76 23.62 -32.50 -5.80
N THR A 77 22.70 -32.43 -4.86
CA THR A 77 22.09 -31.16 -4.49
C THR A 77 22.39 -30.93 -3.04
N ASP A 78 23.65 -30.54 -2.81
CA ASP A 78 23.96 -29.27 -2.17
C ASP A 78 22.70 -28.64 -1.60
N ARG A 79 22.51 -28.92 -0.32
CA ARG A 79 21.77 -28.07 0.59
C ARG A 79 22.47 -26.72 0.49
N SER A 80 22.05 -25.93 -0.51
CA SER A 80 22.36 -24.52 -0.62
C SER A 80 21.75 -23.87 0.61
N ASN A 81 22.49 -23.96 1.71
CA ASN A 81 22.79 -22.80 2.51
C ASN A 81 23.28 -21.77 1.48
N THR A 82 22.32 -21.08 0.86
CA THR A 82 22.54 -19.74 0.38
C THR A 82 22.94 -19.01 1.65
N VAL A 83 24.25 -18.99 1.88
CA VAL A 83 24.88 -18.07 2.79
C VAL A 83 24.28 -16.75 2.37
N MET A 84 23.34 -16.27 3.18
CA MET A 84 22.90 -14.89 3.11
C MET A 84 24.18 -14.11 3.32
N ASP A 85 24.83 -13.76 2.21
CA ASP A 85 25.78 -12.68 2.17
C ASP A 85 25.02 -11.55 2.82
N SER A 86 25.42 -11.20 4.04
CA SER A 86 24.75 -10.21 4.85
C SER A 86 25.02 -8.86 4.21
N LYS A 87 24.36 -8.62 3.07
CA LYS A 87 24.30 -7.33 2.43
C LYS A 87 23.46 -6.50 3.37
N MET A 88 24.14 -5.82 4.29
CA MET A 88 23.57 -4.82 5.18
C MET A 88 22.54 -4.02 4.39
N GLN A 89 21.32 -3.93 4.90
CA GLN A 89 20.22 -3.32 4.15
C GLN A 89 20.63 -1.90 3.75
N ASN A 90 20.33 -1.52 2.51
CA ASN A 90 20.58 -0.16 2.05
C ASN A 90 19.99 0.85 3.05
N SER A 91 20.77 1.86 3.44
CA SER A 91 20.39 2.85 4.45
C SER A 91 19.11 3.60 4.11
N ASP A 92 18.90 3.86 2.82
CA ASP A 92 17.72 4.57 2.32
C ASP A 92 16.48 3.68 2.46
N ALA A 93 16.59 2.39 2.11
CA ALA A 93 15.51 1.42 2.30
C ALA A 93 15.15 1.28 3.79
N LYS A 94 16.15 1.24 4.67
CA LYS A 94 15.93 1.23 6.12
C LYS A 94 15.19 2.48 6.60
N GLN A 95 15.54 3.65 6.07
CA GLN A 95 14.90 4.91 6.43
C GLN A 95 13.47 5.00 5.90
N VAL A 96 13.21 4.54 4.66
CA VAL A 96 11.85 4.46 4.09
C VAL A 96 10.96 3.57 4.96
N VAL A 97 11.42 2.37 5.34
CA VAL A 97 10.66 1.47 6.23
C VAL A 97 10.40 2.14 7.58
N ALA A 98 11.36 2.86 8.14
CA ALA A 98 11.16 3.57 9.41
C ALA A 98 10.08 4.67 9.30
N ASP A 99 10.09 5.44 8.21
CA ASP A 99 9.12 6.53 7.98
C ASP A 99 7.72 6.00 7.67
N TYR A 100 7.63 4.91 6.91
CA TYR A 100 6.39 4.16 6.69
C TYR A 100 5.78 3.68 8.01
N MET A 101 6.59 3.15 8.94
CA MET A 101 6.09 2.69 10.24
C MET A 101 5.55 3.87 11.07
N ALA A 102 6.21 5.03 11.03
CA ALA A 102 5.73 6.22 11.72
C ALA A 102 4.37 6.69 11.17
N LEU A 103 4.21 6.67 9.84
CA LEU A 103 2.93 6.97 9.19
C LEU A 103 1.84 5.96 9.58
N LYS A 104 2.13 4.66 9.48
CA LYS A 104 1.21 3.59 9.91
C LYS A 104 0.75 3.78 11.35
N ASP A 105 1.67 4.09 12.27
CA ASP A 105 1.35 4.28 13.68
C ASP A 105 0.49 5.53 13.93
N ALA A 106 0.71 6.61 13.18
CA ALA A 106 -0.14 7.80 13.24
C ALA A 106 -1.58 7.51 12.76
N LEU A 107 -1.73 6.71 11.70
CA LEU A 107 -3.04 6.27 11.18
C LEU A 107 -3.78 5.36 12.15
N VAL A 108 -3.07 4.43 12.81
CA VAL A 108 -3.60 3.62 13.91
C VAL A 108 -4.14 4.51 15.04
N ALA A 109 -3.37 5.54 15.42
CA ALA A 109 -3.79 6.52 16.43
C ALA A 109 -4.92 7.45 15.96
N THR A 110 -5.29 7.38 14.67
CA THR A 110 -6.28 8.30 14.04
C THR A 110 -5.87 9.77 14.24
N ASN A 111 -4.56 10.04 14.18
CA ASN A 111 -4.03 11.40 14.28
C ASN A 111 -3.72 11.93 12.87
N LYS A 112 -4.62 12.79 12.37
CA LYS A 112 -4.57 13.31 10.99
C LYS A 112 -3.32 14.12 10.73
N GLU A 113 -2.97 15.01 11.66
CA GLU A 113 -1.86 15.94 11.53
C GLU A 113 -0.52 15.20 11.57
N ASP A 114 -0.37 14.23 12.48
CA ASP A 114 0.85 13.42 12.55
C ASP A 114 0.98 12.50 11.34
N ALA A 115 -0.13 11.93 10.84
CA ALA A 115 -0.13 11.15 9.61
C ALA A 115 0.28 12.01 8.40
N ALA A 116 -0.27 13.22 8.26
CA ALA A 116 0.12 14.13 7.19
C ALA A 116 1.60 14.53 7.27
N LYS A 117 2.12 14.77 8.48
CA LYS A 117 3.55 15.07 8.70
C LYS A 117 4.44 13.87 8.36
N ALA A 118 4.05 12.66 8.76
CA ALA A 118 4.78 11.45 8.46
C ALA A 118 4.77 11.13 6.95
N GLY A 119 3.64 11.33 6.27
CA GLY A 119 3.52 11.21 4.81
C GLY A 119 4.49 12.13 4.06
N LYS A 120 4.53 13.42 4.40
CA LYS A 120 5.51 14.39 3.82
C LYS A 120 6.96 13.99 4.07
N LYS A 121 7.25 13.45 5.26
CA LYS A 121 8.59 12.96 5.58
C LYS A 121 8.95 11.76 4.71
N LEU A 122 8.04 10.80 4.58
CA LEU A 122 8.20 9.61 3.75
C LEU A 122 8.39 9.97 2.28
N GLU A 123 7.58 10.87 1.73
CA GLU A 123 7.72 11.43 0.38
C GLU A 123 9.14 11.99 0.16
N SER A 124 9.63 12.81 1.10
CA SER A 124 10.98 13.38 1.03
C SER A 124 12.07 12.32 1.07
N THR A 125 11.90 11.27 1.88
CA THR A 125 12.83 10.15 1.97
C THR A 125 12.84 9.34 0.68
N LEU A 126 11.68 9.02 0.11
CA LEU A 126 11.53 8.31 -1.16
C LEU A 126 12.18 9.08 -2.32
N LYS A 127 11.98 10.39 -2.39
CA LYS A 127 12.61 11.26 -3.38
C LYS A 127 14.13 11.23 -3.33
N GLY A 128 14.71 10.99 -2.15
CA GLY A 128 16.15 10.91 -1.93
C GLY A 128 16.73 9.50 -2.13
N PHE A 129 15.91 8.49 -2.43
CA PHE A 129 16.33 7.10 -2.46
C PHE A 129 17.32 6.84 -3.61
N ASN A 130 18.51 6.33 -3.29
CA ASN A 130 19.53 6.02 -4.27
C ASN A 130 19.43 4.56 -4.76
N VAL A 131 18.94 4.38 -5.99
CA VAL A 131 18.81 3.06 -6.63
C VAL A 131 20.11 2.52 -7.24
N SER A 132 21.19 3.30 -7.30
CA SER A 132 22.41 2.92 -8.07
C SER A 132 23.11 1.64 -7.58
N SER A 133 22.85 1.20 -6.35
CA SER A 133 23.42 -0.04 -5.78
C SER A 133 22.71 -1.33 -6.19
N TYR A 134 21.60 -1.24 -6.93
CA TYR A 134 20.79 -2.37 -7.40
C TYR A 134 21.09 -2.73 -8.85
N SER A 135 20.68 -3.92 -9.31
CA SER A 135 20.83 -4.31 -10.72
C SER A 135 20.04 -3.39 -11.66
N ALA A 136 20.33 -3.39 -12.96
CA ALA A 136 19.63 -2.52 -13.91
C ALA A 136 18.11 -2.79 -13.94
N GLU A 137 17.72 -4.05 -13.83
CA GLU A 137 16.32 -4.50 -13.79
C GLU A 137 15.65 -4.02 -12.50
N GLN A 138 16.29 -4.23 -11.35
CA GLN A 138 15.81 -3.76 -10.06
C GLN A 138 15.72 -2.23 -9.99
N GLN A 139 16.66 -1.52 -10.62
CA GLN A 139 16.64 -0.06 -10.69
C GLN A 139 15.41 0.46 -11.44
N LYS A 140 15.00 -0.22 -12.52
CA LYS A 140 13.81 0.16 -13.26
C LYS A 140 12.56 -0.05 -12.40
N GLU A 141 12.42 -1.24 -11.84
CA GLU A 141 11.27 -1.59 -10.99
C GLU A 141 11.18 -0.70 -9.73
N LEU A 142 12.31 -0.44 -9.07
CA LEU A 142 12.35 0.46 -7.92
C LEU A 142 11.97 1.89 -8.28
N LYS A 143 12.37 2.41 -9.45
CA LYS A 143 11.97 3.76 -9.86
C LYS A 143 10.46 3.86 -10.04
N ASP A 144 9.86 2.90 -10.71
CA ASP A 144 8.42 2.85 -10.94
C ASP A 144 7.67 2.78 -9.59
N ILE A 145 8.08 1.87 -8.69
CA ILE A 145 7.51 1.74 -7.34
C ILE A 145 7.67 3.01 -6.50
N ILE A 146 8.85 3.64 -6.55
CA ILE A 146 9.15 4.85 -5.76
C ILE A 146 8.33 6.03 -6.26
N GLU A 147 8.12 6.17 -7.58
CA GLU A 147 7.29 7.22 -8.16
C GLU A 147 5.85 7.12 -7.64
N ASP A 148 5.23 5.93 -7.73
CA ASP A 148 3.88 5.69 -7.23
C ASP A 148 3.79 5.92 -5.70
N ALA A 149 4.74 5.38 -4.94
CA ALA A 149 4.79 5.54 -3.49
C ALA A 149 4.92 7.03 -3.08
N MET A 150 5.68 7.82 -3.85
CA MET A 150 5.82 9.26 -3.62
C MET A 150 4.50 10.00 -3.81
N GLU A 151 3.78 9.72 -4.90
CA GLU A 151 2.47 10.32 -5.18
C GLU A 151 1.50 10.04 -4.02
N HIS A 152 1.39 8.79 -3.57
CA HIS A 152 0.51 8.44 -2.47
C HIS A 152 0.94 9.07 -1.13
N ALA A 153 2.25 9.14 -0.85
CA ALA A 153 2.76 9.81 0.34
C ALA A 153 2.48 11.32 0.33
N GLU A 154 2.61 11.98 -0.82
CA GLU A 154 2.27 13.39 -1.02
C GLU A 154 0.78 13.65 -0.75
N HIS A 155 -0.09 12.82 -1.32
CA HIS A 155 -1.55 12.95 -1.11
C HIS A 155 -1.95 12.73 0.35
N ILE A 156 -1.36 11.77 1.05
CA ILE A 156 -1.57 11.60 2.51
C ILE A 156 -1.22 12.89 3.25
N GLY A 157 -0.14 13.58 2.84
CA GLY A 157 0.29 14.85 3.40
C GLY A 157 -0.69 16.02 3.27
N LYS A 158 -1.70 15.90 2.40
CA LYS A 158 -2.63 16.96 2.02
C LYS A 158 -4.11 16.62 2.28
N SER A 159 -4.39 15.39 2.69
CA SER A 159 -5.74 14.83 2.74
C SER A 159 -6.33 14.74 4.15
N GLU A 160 -7.65 14.61 4.21
CA GLU A 160 -8.40 14.23 5.41
C GLU A 160 -8.28 12.73 5.72
N MET A 161 -8.60 12.33 6.96
CA MET A 161 -8.31 10.99 7.51
C MET A 161 -8.76 9.81 6.64
N ASP A 162 -9.97 9.87 6.05
CA ASP A 162 -10.48 8.78 5.24
C ASP A 162 -9.68 8.64 3.93
N HIS A 163 -9.41 9.76 3.25
CA HIS A 163 -8.54 9.79 2.07
C HIS A 163 -7.08 9.43 2.39
N GLN A 164 -6.56 9.82 3.57
CA GLN A 164 -5.23 9.37 4.01
C GLN A 164 -5.14 7.85 4.05
N ARG A 165 -6.22 7.16 4.48
CA ARG A 165 -6.27 5.70 4.55
C ARG A 165 -6.41 5.05 3.18
N GLU A 166 -7.14 5.67 2.27
CA GLU A 166 -7.25 5.24 0.87
C GLU A 166 -5.88 5.28 0.19
N HIS A 167 -5.15 6.41 0.28
CA HIS A 167 -3.80 6.48 -0.25
C HIS A 167 -2.82 5.57 0.50
N PHE A 168 -2.99 5.37 1.81
CA PHE A 168 -2.15 4.45 2.59
C PHE A 168 -2.32 2.98 2.16
N LYS A 169 -3.49 2.58 1.63
CA LYS A 169 -3.70 1.25 1.06
C LYS A 169 -2.75 1.01 -0.11
N ILE A 170 -2.71 1.94 -1.06
CA ILE A 170 -1.86 1.79 -2.26
C ILE A 170 -0.39 1.90 -1.88
N LEU A 171 -0.03 2.93 -1.09
CA LEU A 171 1.32 3.08 -0.55
C LEU A 171 1.82 1.82 0.19
N SER A 172 0.96 1.13 0.94
CA SER A 172 1.35 -0.10 1.64
C SER A 172 1.71 -1.23 0.69
N LYS A 173 1.06 -1.32 -0.47
CA LYS A 173 1.43 -2.25 -1.53
C LYS A 173 2.80 -1.88 -2.09
N ASP A 174 3.00 -0.62 -2.47
CA ASP A 174 4.24 -0.15 -3.09
C ASP A 174 5.45 -0.34 -2.17
N ILE A 175 5.30 -0.04 -0.87
CA ILE A 175 6.36 -0.27 0.12
C ILE A 175 6.61 -1.77 0.34
N THR A 176 5.59 -2.63 0.23
CA THR A 176 5.77 -4.09 0.29
C THR A 176 6.57 -4.59 -0.91
N ASP A 177 6.24 -4.12 -2.11
CA ASP A 177 6.94 -4.44 -3.35
C ASP A 177 8.40 -3.94 -3.30
N MET A 178 8.63 -2.72 -2.79
CA MET A 178 9.97 -2.18 -2.55
C MET A 178 10.77 -3.04 -1.56
N VAL A 179 10.16 -3.48 -0.45
CA VAL A 179 10.82 -4.36 0.53
C VAL A 179 11.18 -5.72 -0.06
N ALA A 180 10.37 -6.26 -0.98
CA ALA A 180 10.67 -7.51 -1.66
C ALA A 180 11.97 -7.44 -2.50
N ILE A 181 12.31 -6.25 -3.02
CA ILE A 181 13.55 -6.02 -3.80
C ILE A 181 14.72 -5.64 -2.89
N THR A 182 14.47 -4.74 -1.92
CA THR A 182 15.51 -4.13 -1.09
C THR A 182 15.92 -4.98 0.11
N GLY A 183 15.09 -5.95 0.49
CA GLY A 183 15.23 -6.73 1.70
C GLY A 183 14.97 -5.90 2.97
N THR A 184 15.11 -6.54 4.13
CA THR A 184 15.00 -5.87 5.42
C THR A 184 15.98 -6.42 6.45
N GLU A 185 16.50 -5.57 7.32
CA GLU A 185 17.33 -5.98 8.48
C GLU A 185 16.49 -6.40 9.69
N THR A 186 15.22 -6.03 9.72
CA THR A 186 14.33 -6.30 10.85
C THR A 186 13.14 -7.09 10.37
N THR A 187 12.74 -8.11 11.12
CA THR A 187 11.53 -8.87 10.80
C THR A 187 10.32 -7.95 10.64
N LEU A 188 9.67 -8.05 9.49
CA LEU A 188 8.40 -7.40 9.18
C LEU A 188 7.30 -8.45 9.05
N TYR A 189 6.09 -8.06 9.42
CA TYR A 189 4.89 -8.88 9.27
C TYR A 189 3.96 -8.18 8.29
N GLN A 190 3.64 -8.86 7.19
CA GLN A 190 2.52 -8.45 6.37
C GLN A 190 1.24 -8.87 7.09
N GLN A 191 0.46 -7.88 7.49
CA GLN A 191 -0.84 -8.05 8.13
C GLN A 191 -1.94 -7.69 7.12
N PHE A 192 -3.12 -8.28 7.28
CA PHE A 192 -4.23 -8.11 6.35
C PHE A 192 -5.56 -8.05 7.07
N CYS A 193 -6.42 -7.10 6.68
CA CYS A 193 -7.82 -7.01 7.14
C CYS A 193 -8.74 -7.20 5.92
N PRO A 194 -9.60 -8.24 5.91
CA PRO A 194 -10.49 -8.52 4.77
C PRO A 194 -11.61 -7.49 4.60
N MET A 195 -11.84 -6.62 5.60
CA MET A 195 -13.00 -5.73 5.62
C MET A 195 -12.75 -4.36 4.98
N TYR A 196 -11.49 -3.91 4.92
CA TYR A 196 -11.20 -2.60 4.34
C TYR A 196 -11.06 -2.72 2.82
N ASP A 197 -12.01 -2.12 2.09
CA ASP A 197 -12.03 -2.00 0.64
C ASP A 197 -11.71 -3.30 -0.12
N GLY A 198 -12.50 -4.34 0.16
CA GLY A 198 -12.34 -5.68 -0.44
C GLY A 198 -11.15 -6.49 0.09
N GLY A 199 -10.41 -5.97 1.05
CA GLY A 199 -9.21 -6.58 1.62
C GLY A 199 -7.98 -5.72 1.41
N SER A 200 -7.27 -5.41 2.49
CA SER A 200 -6.10 -4.54 2.45
C SER A 200 -4.99 -5.02 3.37
N ALA A 201 -3.75 -4.96 2.88
CA ALA A 201 -2.54 -5.41 3.56
C ALA A 201 -1.63 -4.24 3.94
N TRP A 202 -0.91 -4.38 5.05
CA TRP A 202 0.10 -3.43 5.51
C TRP A 202 1.28 -4.15 6.17
N LEU A 203 2.42 -3.48 6.28
CA LEU A 203 3.58 -4.00 7.01
C LEU A 203 3.58 -3.55 8.48
N SER A 204 4.04 -4.41 9.38
CA SER A 204 4.17 -4.14 10.81
C SER A 204 5.47 -4.71 11.37
N ARG A 205 6.01 -4.08 12.42
CA ARG A 205 7.13 -4.63 13.21
C ARG A 205 6.69 -5.54 14.36
N SER A 206 5.39 -5.66 14.59
CA SER A 206 4.81 -6.52 15.63
C SER A 206 3.84 -7.52 15.04
N LYS A 207 3.71 -8.69 15.68
CA LYS A 207 2.63 -9.65 15.40
C LYS A 207 1.26 -9.16 15.87
N ASP A 208 1.24 -8.21 16.83
CA ASP A 208 0.00 -7.62 17.31
C ASP A 208 -0.68 -6.85 16.19
N ILE A 209 -1.96 -7.14 15.97
CA ILE A 209 -2.78 -6.47 14.96
C ILE A 209 -3.18 -5.09 15.50
N LYS A 210 -2.73 -4.06 14.79
CA LYS A 210 -3.19 -2.67 14.97
C LYS A 210 -3.52 -2.09 13.61
N ASN A 211 -4.80 -2.10 13.29
CA ASN A 211 -5.32 -1.78 11.96
C ASN A 211 -5.24 -0.26 11.66
N PRO A 212 -4.41 0.17 10.68
CA PRO A 212 -4.28 1.59 10.32
C PRO A 212 -5.49 2.15 9.57
N TYR A 213 -6.28 1.29 8.92
CA TYR A 213 -7.43 1.68 8.10
C TYR A 213 -8.69 2.00 8.91
N TYR A 214 -8.83 1.43 10.10
CA TYR A 214 -9.98 1.70 10.98
C TYR A 214 -9.61 2.39 12.30
N GLY A 215 -8.32 2.42 12.66
CA GLY A 215 -7.87 2.97 13.93
C GLY A 215 -8.62 2.34 15.11
N SER A 216 -9.08 3.15 16.06
CA SER A 216 -9.82 2.67 17.23
C SER A 216 -11.16 1.99 16.91
N LYS A 217 -11.76 2.21 15.73
CA LYS A 217 -13.06 1.63 15.37
C LYS A 217 -12.99 0.11 15.21
N MET A 218 -11.90 -0.41 14.63
CA MET A 218 -11.68 -1.84 14.40
C MET A 218 -10.20 -2.19 14.55
N LEU A 219 -9.60 -1.79 15.68
CA LEU A 219 -8.15 -1.87 15.89
C LEU A 219 -7.58 -3.27 15.69
N ASN A 220 -8.35 -4.30 16.05
CA ASN A 220 -7.95 -5.70 15.99
C ASN A 220 -8.44 -6.41 14.71
N CYS A 221 -9.01 -5.71 13.71
CA CYS A 221 -9.33 -6.35 12.43
C CYS A 221 -8.04 -6.69 11.70
N GLY A 222 -7.75 -7.98 11.61
CA GLY A 222 -6.76 -8.51 10.69
C GLY A 222 -6.10 -9.78 11.19
N LYS A 223 -5.15 -10.27 10.40
CA LYS A 223 -4.30 -11.43 10.67
C LYS A 223 -2.91 -11.19 10.10
N VAL A 224 -1.91 -11.87 10.64
CA VAL A 224 -0.60 -11.97 10.00
C VAL A 224 -0.70 -12.97 8.85
N GLU A 225 -0.28 -12.56 7.66
CA GLU A 225 -0.27 -13.42 6.47
C GLU A 225 1.13 -13.96 6.15
N LYS A 226 2.15 -13.11 6.34
CA LYS A 226 3.53 -13.44 6.00
C LYS A 226 4.50 -12.79 6.98
N GLU A 227 5.55 -13.53 7.32
CA GLU A 227 6.75 -13.00 7.97
C GLU A 227 7.82 -12.76 6.90
N ILE A 228 8.48 -11.61 6.97
CA ILE A 228 9.50 -11.14 6.02
C ILE A 228 10.77 -10.89 6.82
N ASN A 229 11.86 -11.55 6.44
CA ASN A 229 13.17 -11.51 7.10
C ASN A 229 14.27 -11.19 6.09
#